data_AF-A0A084FWW9-F1
#
_entry.id   AF-A0A084FWW9-F1
#
_cell.length_a   1.000
_cell.length_b   1.000
_cell.length_c   1.000
_cell.angle_alpha   90.00
_cell.angle_beta   90.00
_cell.angle_gamma   90.00
#
_symmetry.space_group_name_H-M   'P 1'
#
loop_
_entity.id
_entity.type
_entity.pdbx_description
1 polymer ?
#
loop_
_entity_poly.entity_id
_entity_poly.type
_entity_poly.pdbx_seq_one_letter_code
_entity_poly.pdbx_strand_id
1 'polypeptide(L)'
;MSLSKFIKKTRPSTKSILGQDYPEEVIDNPPVPTPQRDIEGYTDGRLRRGLVFADTTLRNKRRKVSPLTEHCLLMYTATIKAVLEEDFDDNDERNMLLSTVLMCERDIYTKNFLRGPDGEEQASLIERLAELRRYEFAARYGDYMSHVCQKLKTTAKVYKTEYYESLHGWDRYWTDINHSINIEQTNWTRRTLRDPTVTDDDVKTTLTIYNACEHMAIDFDKILQVIAMYTDRNSLVHASILSHVSTRLLKRPLSPTEKEARVGTYKRQKKAWNALEIPIDPIFKAHDELWKDAGTQTRPLGPSILPAYCAIDSEIPYRMRQRILETYQ
;
A
#
# COMPACT_ATOMS: atom_id res chain seq x y z
N MET A 1 -8.64 15.48 -25.28
CA MET A 1 -9.68 16.18 -24.49
C MET A 1 -9.31 16.08 -23.01
N SER A 2 -9.50 17.15 -22.24
CA SER A 2 -9.24 17.09 -20.80
C SER A 2 -10.41 16.42 -20.09
N LEU A 3 -10.18 15.25 -19.47
CA LEU A 3 -11.12 14.57 -18.58
C LEU A 3 -11.64 15.49 -17.44
N SER A 4 -10.95 16.61 -17.19
CA SER A 4 -11.36 17.63 -16.23
C SER A 4 -12.68 18.33 -16.57
N LYS A 5 -13.11 18.36 -17.84
CA LYS A 5 -14.42 18.95 -18.21
C LYS A 5 -15.58 18.09 -17.71
N PHE A 6 -15.43 16.77 -17.66
CA PHE A 6 -16.50 15.83 -17.30
C PHE A 6 -16.74 15.70 -15.78
N ILE A 7 -15.80 16.14 -14.95
CA ILE A 7 -15.87 16.02 -13.48
C ILE A 7 -16.63 17.20 -12.83
N LYS A 8 -16.81 18.33 -13.54
CA LYS A 8 -17.31 19.60 -12.94
C LYS A 8 -18.83 19.83 -13.00
N LYS A 9 -19.61 19.05 -13.75
CA LYS A 9 -21.09 19.14 -13.72
C LYS A 9 -21.64 18.25 -12.59
N THR A 10 -22.56 18.77 -11.79
CA THR A 10 -23.31 17.98 -10.79
C THR A 10 -24.20 16.98 -11.54
N ARG A 11 -23.70 15.75 -11.70
CA ARG A 11 -24.41 14.71 -12.45
C ARG A 11 -25.50 14.06 -11.62
N PRO A 12 -26.60 13.63 -12.25
CA PRO A 12 -27.59 12.77 -11.62
C PRO A 12 -26.96 11.58 -10.89
N SER A 13 -27.53 11.28 -9.73
CA SER A 13 -27.18 10.08 -8.98
C SER A 13 -27.38 8.82 -9.84
N THR A 14 -26.64 7.76 -9.56
CA THR A 14 -26.85 6.47 -10.27
C THR A 14 -28.28 5.97 -10.08
N LYS A 15 -28.85 6.21 -8.89
CA LYS A 15 -30.25 5.92 -8.55
C LYS A 15 -31.26 6.66 -9.44
N SER A 16 -31.04 7.95 -9.71
CA SER A 16 -31.93 8.71 -10.60
C SER A 16 -31.88 8.23 -12.04
N ILE A 17 -30.71 7.77 -12.52
CA ILE A 17 -30.57 7.27 -13.90
C ILE A 17 -31.21 5.89 -14.05
N LEU A 18 -30.99 5.00 -13.08
CA LEU A 18 -31.50 3.62 -13.10
C LEU A 18 -32.98 3.51 -12.72
N GLY A 19 -33.52 4.44 -11.94
CA GLY A 19 -34.94 4.45 -11.57
C GLY A 19 -35.35 3.17 -10.85
N GLN A 20 -36.31 2.45 -11.40
CA GLN A 20 -36.82 1.19 -10.84
C GLN A 20 -35.81 0.04 -10.93
N ASP A 21 -34.85 0.11 -11.86
CA ASP A 21 -33.80 -0.92 -12.03
C ASP A 21 -32.63 -0.75 -11.04
N TYR A 22 -32.72 0.23 -10.14
CA TYR A 22 -31.67 0.47 -9.16
C TYR A 22 -31.68 -0.62 -8.06
N PRO A 23 -30.59 -1.38 -7.89
CA PRO A 23 -30.52 -2.35 -6.79
C PRO A 23 -30.31 -1.63 -5.46
N GLU A 24 -31.36 -1.60 -4.64
CA GLU A 24 -31.30 -1.06 -3.27
C GLU A 24 -30.39 -1.93 -2.39
N GLU A 25 -30.49 -3.26 -2.55
CA GLU A 25 -29.60 -4.21 -1.89
C GLU A 25 -28.25 -4.28 -2.60
N VAL A 26 -27.17 -4.21 -1.83
CA VAL A 26 -25.81 -4.33 -2.36
C VAL A 26 -25.49 -5.81 -2.54
N ILE A 27 -25.36 -6.22 -3.81
CA ILE A 27 -24.97 -7.58 -4.19
C ILE A 27 -23.47 -7.72 -3.97
N ASP A 28 -23.04 -8.77 -3.26
CA ASP A 28 -21.62 -8.96 -2.93
C ASP A 28 -20.75 -9.19 -4.18
N ASN A 29 -21.26 -9.97 -5.14
CA ASN A 29 -20.62 -10.25 -6.42
C ASN A 29 -21.56 -9.87 -7.57
N PRO A 30 -21.61 -8.58 -7.96
CA PRO A 30 -22.44 -8.15 -9.07
C PRO A 30 -21.95 -8.79 -10.38
N PRO A 31 -22.86 -9.07 -11.33
CA PRO A 31 -22.49 -9.67 -12.61
C PRO A 31 -21.52 -8.74 -13.36
N VAL A 32 -20.37 -9.30 -13.72
CA VAL A 32 -19.29 -8.60 -14.41
C VAL A 32 -19.73 -8.23 -15.84
N PRO A 33 -19.52 -6.98 -16.29
CA PRO A 33 -19.81 -6.60 -17.66
C PRO A 33 -18.85 -7.29 -18.62
N THR A 34 -19.40 -7.99 -19.62
CA THR A 34 -18.62 -8.59 -20.71
C THR A 34 -18.40 -7.52 -21.80
N PRO A 35 -17.18 -7.30 -22.30
CA PRO A 35 -16.95 -6.33 -23.36
C PRO A 35 -17.66 -6.77 -24.65
N GLN A 36 -18.14 -5.81 -25.43
CA GLN A 36 -18.62 -6.09 -26.79
C GLN A 36 -17.48 -6.15 -27.78
N ARG A 37 -17.77 -6.72 -28.95
CA ARG A 37 -16.82 -6.70 -30.07
C ARG A 37 -16.63 -5.26 -30.55
N ASP A 38 -17.76 -4.56 -30.73
CA ASP A 38 -17.85 -3.26 -31.38
C ASP A 38 -18.71 -2.27 -30.56
N ILE A 39 -18.54 -0.97 -30.82
CA ILE A 39 -19.25 0.11 -30.09
C ILE A 39 -20.78 0.07 -30.30
N GLU A 40 -21.26 -0.50 -31.41
CA GLU A 40 -22.68 -0.63 -31.72
C GLU A 40 -23.42 -1.58 -30.75
N GLY A 41 -22.70 -2.48 -30.08
CA GLY A 41 -23.27 -3.39 -29.08
C GLY A 41 -23.65 -2.72 -27.75
N TYR A 42 -23.31 -1.43 -27.57
CA TYR A 42 -23.59 -0.66 -26.35
C TYR A 42 -24.95 0.05 -26.43
N THR A 43 -26.01 -0.75 -26.28
CA THR A 43 -27.38 -0.24 -26.10
C THR A 43 -27.59 0.34 -24.69
N ASP A 44 -28.61 1.19 -24.52
CA ASP A 44 -28.96 1.79 -23.22
C ASP A 44 -29.13 0.73 -22.11
N GLY A 45 -29.85 -0.36 -22.41
CA GLY A 45 -30.04 -1.45 -21.45
C GLY A 45 -28.72 -2.11 -21.04
N ARG A 46 -27.73 -2.16 -21.94
CA ARG A 46 -26.39 -2.66 -21.61
C ARG A 46 -25.61 -1.67 -20.75
N LEU A 47 -25.61 -0.40 -21.14
CA LEU A 47 -24.95 0.67 -20.38
C LEU A 47 -25.48 0.73 -18.95
N ARG A 48 -26.80 0.59 -18.77
CA ARG A 48 -27.45 0.49 -17.45
C ARG A 48 -26.94 -0.71 -16.64
N ARG A 49 -26.71 -1.88 -17.24
CA ARG A 49 -26.09 -3.03 -16.54
C ARG A 49 -24.65 -2.74 -16.10
N GLY A 50 -23.85 -2.11 -16.96
CA GLY A 50 -22.49 -1.68 -16.60
C GLY A 50 -22.49 -0.69 -15.43
N LEU A 51 -23.44 0.24 -15.44
CA LEU A 51 -23.64 1.21 -14.38
C LEU A 51 -24.04 0.54 -13.05
N VAL A 52 -24.94 -0.44 -13.09
CA VAL A 52 -25.31 -1.26 -11.93
C VAL A 52 -24.10 -1.96 -11.32
N PHE A 53 -23.26 -2.60 -12.16
CA PHE A 53 -22.05 -3.27 -11.69
C PHE A 53 -21.10 -2.31 -10.97
N ALA A 54 -20.78 -1.18 -11.59
CA ALA A 54 -19.82 -0.23 -11.04
C ALA A 54 -20.31 0.37 -9.72
N ASP A 55 -21.57 0.80 -9.68
CA ASP A 55 -22.19 1.42 -8.52
C ASP A 55 -22.33 0.43 -7.35
N THR A 56 -22.75 -0.81 -7.61
CA THR A 56 -22.86 -1.86 -6.59
C THR A 56 -21.48 -2.20 -6.01
N THR A 57 -20.46 -2.29 -6.88
CA THR A 57 -19.08 -2.57 -6.46
C THR A 57 -18.52 -1.44 -5.57
N LEU A 58 -18.80 -0.17 -5.92
CA LEU A 58 -18.37 0.99 -5.13
C LEU A 58 -19.12 1.12 -3.79
N ARG A 59 -20.40 0.72 -3.75
CA ARG A 59 -21.21 0.71 -2.50
C ARG A 59 -20.89 -0.45 -1.57
N ASN A 60 -20.17 -1.47 -2.04
CA ASN A 60 -19.89 -2.66 -1.24
C ASN A 60 -18.95 -2.33 -0.07
N LYS A 61 -19.51 -2.28 1.15
CA LYS A 61 -18.76 -2.04 2.40
C LYS A 61 -17.98 -3.27 2.87
N ARG A 62 -18.43 -4.48 2.52
CA ARG A 62 -17.74 -5.73 2.88
C ARG A 62 -16.43 -5.84 2.12
N ARG A 63 -16.42 -5.41 0.86
CA ARG A 63 -15.25 -5.42 0.00
C ARG A 63 -14.73 -4.02 -0.26
N LYS A 64 -13.76 -3.57 0.54
CA LYS A 64 -13.05 -2.33 0.27
C LYS A 64 -12.26 -2.46 -1.03
N VAL A 65 -12.67 -1.72 -2.05
CA VAL A 65 -11.93 -1.59 -3.31
C VAL A 65 -10.62 -0.83 -3.08
N SER A 66 -9.59 -1.13 -3.86
CA SER A 66 -8.36 -0.34 -3.83
C SER A 66 -8.62 1.08 -4.38
N PRO A 67 -7.85 2.11 -3.98
CA PRO A 67 -8.01 3.46 -4.54
C PRO A 67 -7.89 3.50 -6.06
N LEU A 68 -7.05 2.63 -6.64
CA LEU A 68 -6.92 2.49 -8.09
C LEU A 68 -8.19 1.90 -8.71
N THR A 69 -8.74 0.83 -8.12
CA THR A 69 -10.00 0.22 -8.55
C THR A 69 -11.15 1.23 -8.46
N GLU A 70 -11.23 1.96 -7.35
CA GLU A 70 -12.21 3.03 -7.14
C GLU A 70 -12.12 4.08 -8.23
N HIS A 71 -10.93 4.61 -8.50
CA HIS A 71 -10.72 5.58 -9.56
C HIS A 71 -11.15 5.07 -10.95
N CYS A 72 -10.76 3.84 -11.31
CA CYS A 72 -11.16 3.22 -12.58
C CYS A 72 -12.68 3.05 -12.69
N LEU A 73 -13.34 2.59 -11.62
CA LEU A 73 -14.80 2.40 -11.61
C LEU A 73 -15.56 3.73 -11.62
N LEU A 74 -15.03 4.78 -10.97
CA LEU A 74 -15.60 6.12 -11.03
C LEU A 74 -15.49 6.70 -12.44
N MET A 75 -14.36 6.53 -13.13
CA MET A 75 -14.21 6.93 -14.53
C MET A 75 -15.18 6.18 -15.44
N TYR A 76 -15.30 4.86 -15.26
CA TYR A 76 -16.24 4.03 -16.01
C TYR A 76 -17.70 4.48 -15.77
N THR A 77 -18.08 4.70 -14.51
CA THR A 77 -19.40 5.23 -14.12
C THR A 77 -19.65 6.57 -14.79
N ALA A 78 -18.71 7.51 -14.70
CA ALA A 78 -18.83 8.84 -15.28
C ALA A 78 -18.99 8.79 -16.81
N THR A 79 -18.28 7.89 -17.48
CA THR A 79 -18.37 7.72 -18.93
C THR A 79 -19.73 7.17 -19.33
N ILE A 80 -20.23 6.13 -18.64
CA ILE A 80 -21.56 5.58 -18.90
C ILE A 80 -22.66 6.61 -18.68
N LYS A 81 -22.59 7.38 -17.59
CA LYS A 81 -23.56 8.46 -17.31
C LYS A 81 -23.58 9.49 -18.43
N ALA A 82 -22.42 9.92 -18.92
CA ALA A 82 -22.33 10.87 -20.01
C ALA A 82 -23.03 10.36 -21.29
N VAL A 83 -22.89 9.07 -21.61
CA VAL A 83 -23.57 8.48 -22.77
C VAL A 83 -25.08 8.38 -22.54
N LEU A 84 -25.52 7.93 -21.36
CA LEU A 84 -26.96 7.75 -21.05
C LEU A 84 -27.73 9.05 -20.89
N GLU A 85 -27.05 10.13 -20.51
CA GLU A 85 -27.65 11.47 -20.35
C GLU A 85 -27.53 12.32 -21.61
N GLU A 86 -26.98 11.76 -22.69
CA GLU A 86 -26.71 12.49 -23.92
C GLU A 86 -25.83 13.75 -23.69
N ASP A 87 -24.88 13.69 -22.74
CA ASP A 87 -23.92 14.76 -22.41
C ASP A 87 -22.73 14.72 -23.37
N PHE A 88 -23.02 14.92 -24.67
CA PHE A 88 -22.05 15.02 -25.76
C PHE A 88 -22.55 15.98 -26.85
N ASP A 89 -21.64 16.67 -27.53
CA ASP A 89 -21.96 17.71 -28.52
C ASP A 89 -22.30 17.10 -29.90
N ASP A 90 -21.70 15.96 -30.25
CA ASP A 90 -21.89 15.30 -31.54
C ASP A 90 -21.75 13.76 -31.48
N ASN A 91 -21.99 13.11 -32.63
CA ASN A 91 -21.87 11.66 -32.76
C ASN A 91 -20.41 11.15 -32.63
N ASP A 92 -19.41 11.97 -32.93
CA ASP A 92 -18.01 11.59 -32.81
C ASP A 92 -17.60 11.51 -31.34
N GLU A 93 -18.04 12.47 -30.52
CA GLU A 93 -17.88 12.45 -29.07
C GLU A 93 -18.65 11.28 -28.43
N ARG A 94 -19.88 11.01 -28.89
CA ARG A 94 -20.62 9.81 -28.48
C ARG A 94 -19.83 8.53 -28.76
N ASN A 95 -19.28 8.38 -29.97
CA ASN A 95 -18.49 7.22 -30.35
C ASN A 95 -17.20 7.11 -29.54
N MET A 96 -16.55 8.24 -29.20
CA MET A 96 -15.38 8.27 -28.34
C MET A 96 -15.70 7.83 -26.91
N LEU A 97 -16.83 8.27 -26.35
CA LEU A 97 -17.31 7.81 -25.04
C LEU A 97 -17.61 6.32 -25.06
N LEU A 98 -18.30 5.80 -26.08
CA LEU A 98 -18.56 4.37 -26.23
C LEU A 98 -17.28 3.54 -26.40
N SER A 99 -16.30 4.05 -27.14
CA SER A 99 -14.97 3.43 -27.23
C SER A 99 -14.27 3.40 -25.87
N THR A 100 -14.45 4.44 -25.05
CA THR A 100 -13.90 4.48 -23.69
C THR A 100 -14.61 3.46 -22.78
N VAL A 101 -15.93 3.34 -22.86
CA VAL A 101 -16.70 2.28 -22.16
C VAL A 101 -16.18 0.90 -22.56
N LEU A 102 -15.99 0.65 -23.85
CA LEU A 102 -15.43 -0.61 -24.36
C LEU A 102 -14.04 -0.90 -23.80
N MET A 103 -13.15 0.09 -23.77
CA MET A 103 -11.81 -0.06 -23.18
C MET A 103 -11.88 -0.36 -21.68
N CYS A 104 -12.72 0.35 -20.93
CA CYS A 104 -12.94 0.09 -19.52
C CYS A 104 -13.49 -1.32 -19.28
N GLU A 105 -14.44 -1.79 -20.07
CA GLU A 105 -14.98 -3.15 -19.94
C GLU A 105 -13.96 -4.23 -20.32
N ARG A 106 -13.09 -3.99 -21.30
CA ARG A 106 -11.96 -4.90 -21.60
C ARG A 106 -10.97 -4.96 -20.44
N ASP A 107 -10.69 -3.82 -19.83
CA ASP A 107 -9.85 -3.74 -18.63
C ASP A 107 -10.49 -4.47 -17.45
N ILE A 108 -11.77 -4.20 -17.17
CA ILE A 108 -12.54 -4.94 -16.18
C ILE A 108 -12.46 -6.43 -16.52
N TYR A 109 -12.63 -6.81 -17.79
CA TYR A 109 -12.63 -8.19 -18.31
C TYR A 109 -11.27 -8.90 -18.31
N THR A 110 -10.16 -8.20 -18.17
CA THR A 110 -8.83 -8.83 -18.14
C THR A 110 -8.16 -8.70 -16.77
N LYS A 111 -8.52 -7.68 -15.98
CA LYS A 111 -7.85 -7.34 -14.73
C LYS A 111 -8.68 -7.78 -13.52
N ASN A 112 -8.30 -8.88 -12.89
CA ASN A 112 -9.03 -9.47 -11.76
C ASN A 112 -9.26 -8.50 -10.57
N PHE A 113 -8.35 -7.54 -10.36
CA PHE A 113 -8.49 -6.55 -9.29
C PHE A 113 -9.68 -5.58 -9.47
N LEU A 114 -10.28 -5.54 -10.68
CA LEU A 114 -11.47 -4.73 -10.97
C LEU A 114 -12.81 -5.48 -10.77
N ARG A 115 -12.79 -6.83 -10.74
CA ARG A 115 -14.02 -7.64 -10.63
C ARG A 115 -14.21 -8.27 -9.27
N GLY A 116 -13.12 -8.60 -8.60
CA GLY A 116 -13.14 -9.37 -7.38
C GLY A 116 -13.10 -10.86 -7.60
N PRO A 117 -13.10 -11.60 -6.50
CA PRO A 117 -13.11 -13.05 -6.56
C PRO A 117 -14.49 -13.56 -7.00
N ASP A 118 -14.50 -14.49 -7.95
CA ASP A 118 -15.64 -15.30 -8.35
C ASP A 118 -15.92 -16.38 -7.28
N GLY A 119 -16.36 -15.93 -6.11
CA GLY A 119 -16.75 -16.80 -4.98
C GLY A 119 -15.74 -16.88 -3.84
N GLU A 120 -16.12 -17.59 -2.78
CA GLU A 120 -15.38 -17.65 -1.52
C GLU A 120 -14.00 -18.31 -1.65
N GLU A 121 -13.86 -19.34 -2.50
CA GLU A 121 -12.59 -20.03 -2.71
C GLU A 121 -11.54 -19.11 -3.35
N GLN A 122 -11.93 -18.38 -4.41
CA GLN A 122 -11.04 -17.41 -5.05
C GLN A 122 -10.74 -16.24 -4.09
N ALA A 123 -11.70 -15.83 -3.27
CA ALA A 123 -11.48 -14.79 -2.26
C ALA A 123 -10.40 -15.24 -1.26
N SER A 124 -10.54 -16.46 -0.73
CA SER A 124 -9.56 -17.06 0.18
C SER A 124 -8.18 -17.20 -0.46
N LEU A 125 -8.10 -17.58 -1.73
CA LEU A 125 -6.83 -17.66 -2.46
C LEU A 125 -6.17 -16.28 -2.64
N ILE A 126 -6.94 -15.25 -2.99
CA ILE A 126 -6.43 -13.88 -3.12
C ILE A 126 -5.93 -13.36 -1.77
N GLU A 127 -6.67 -13.61 -0.68
CA GLU A 127 -6.25 -13.23 0.67
C GLU A 127 -4.95 -13.92 1.07
N ARG A 128 -4.84 -15.25 0.88
CA ARG A 128 -3.61 -16.00 1.14
C ARG A 128 -2.44 -15.53 0.28
N LEU A 129 -2.67 -15.20 -0.99
CA LEU A 129 -1.64 -14.67 -1.88
C LEU A 129 -1.17 -13.28 -1.40
N ALA A 130 -2.09 -12.42 -0.96
CA ALA A 130 -1.76 -11.12 -0.40
C ALA A 130 -0.95 -11.28 0.90
N GLU A 131 -1.32 -12.24 1.76
CA GLU A 131 -0.56 -12.58 2.97
C GLU A 131 0.85 -13.07 2.63
N LEU A 132 0.99 -13.98 1.66
CA LEU A 132 2.29 -14.44 1.17
C LEU A 132 3.16 -13.31 0.63
N ARG A 133 2.59 -12.36 -0.11
CA ARG A 133 3.31 -11.17 -0.58
C ARG A 133 3.75 -10.28 0.57
N ARG A 134 2.94 -10.13 1.62
CA ARG A 134 3.35 -9.43 2.85
C ARG A 134 4.52 -10.14 3.53
N TYR A 135 4.50 -11.47 3.63
CA TYR A 135 5.62 -12.24 4.17
C TYR A 135 6.89 -12.09 3.32
N GLU A 136 6.78 -12.18 1.99
CA GLU A 136 7.92 -12.00 1.08
C GLU A 136 8.53 -10.60 1.26
N PHE A 137 7.70 -9.57 1.27
CA PHE A 137 8.14 -8.19 1.50
C PHE A 137 8.83 -8.03 2.85
N ALA A 138 8.22 -8.54 3.92
CA ALA A 138 8.75 -8.49 5.27
C ALA A 138 10.07 -9.27 5.41
N ALA A 139 10.22 -10.39 4.71
CA ALA A 139 11.46 -11.18 4.69
C ALA A 139 12.57 -10.48 3.92
N ARG A 140 12.26 -9.85 2.78
CA ARG A 140 13.24 -9.17 1.93
C ARG A 140 13.74 -7.85 2.52
N TYR A 141 12.85 -7.07 3.13
CA TYR A 141 13.16 -5.72 3.59
C TYR A 141 13.21 -5.57 5.11
N GLY A 142 12.86 -6.61 5.87
CA GLY A 142 12.80 -6.55 7.33
C GLY A 142 14.12 -6.17 7.99
N ASP A 143 15.25 -6.63 7.44
CA ASP A 143 16.58 -6.33 8.01
C ASP A 143 16.98 -4.88 7.76
N TYR A 144 16.65 -4.32 6.58
CA TYR A 144 16.82 -2.89 6.30
C TYR A 144 16.00 -2.03 7.26
N MET A 145 14.73 -2.39 7.47
CA MET A 145 13.85 -1.69 8.41
C MET A 145 14.37 -1.78 9.85
N SER A 146 14.84 -2.96 10.27
CA SER A 146 15.47 -3.18 11.58
C SER A 146 16.68 -2.26 11.77
N HIS A 147 17.55 -2.18 10.76
CA HIS A 147 18.74 -1.33 10.80
C HIS A 147 18.38 0.16 10.92
N VAL A 148 17.42 0.64 10.13
CA VAL A 148 16.94 2.03 10.20
C VAL A 148 16.38 2.33 11.59
N CYS A 149 15.52 1.45 12.11
CA CYS A 149 14.99 1.55 13.46
C CYS A 149 16.12 1.59 14.52
N GLN A 150 17.10 0.71 14.44
CA GLN A 150 18.22 0.67 15.38
C GLN A 150 19.11 1.91 15.29
N LYS A 151 19.32 2.44 14.08
CA LYS A 151 20.05 3.69 13.85
C LYS A 151 19.30 4.88 14.43
N LEU A 152 17.97 4.90 14.34
CA LEU A 152 17.11 5.91 14.96
C LEU A 152 17.26 5.92 16.48
N LYS A 153 17.15 4.75 17.14
CA LYS A 153 17.40 4.61 18.59
C LYS A 153 18.81 5.07 18.97
N THR A 154 19.82 4.63 18.22
CA THR A 154 21.22 5.03 18.49
C THR A 154 21.40 6.55 18.36
N THR A 155 20.81 7.16 17.35
CA THR A 155 20.87 8.62 17.13
C THR A 155 20.19 9.36 18.28
N ALA A 156 18.96 9.00 18.64
CA ALA A 156 18.25 9.60 19.76
C ALA A 156 19.09 9.57 21.05
N LYS A 157 19.76 8.44 21.32
CA LYS A 157 20.66 8.28 22.48
C LYS A 157 21.91 9.15 22.39
N VAL A 158 22.61 9.12 21.25
CA VAL A 158 23.92 9.78 21.06
C VAL A 158 23.75 11.29 21.13
N TYR A 159 22.73 11.83 20.47
CA TYR A 159 22.44 13.25 20.45
C TYR A 159 21.60 13.71 21.64
N LYS A 160 21.18 12.78 22.53
CA LYS A 160 20.29 13.03 23.66
C LYS A 160 19.12 13.91 23.25
N THR A 161 18.43 13.47 22.19
CA THR A 161 17.25 14.19 21.69
C THR A 161 16.23 14.35 22.81
N GLU A 162 15.39 15.37 22.69
CA GLU A 162 14.35 15.59 23.68
C GLU A 162 13.51 14.31 23.88
N TYR A 163 13.29 13.94 25.14
CA TYR A 163 12.59 12.72 25.54
C TYR A 163 13.19 11.41 24.97
N TYR A 164 14.50 11.35 24.65
CA TYR A 164 15.15 10.14 24.09
C TYR A 164 14.84 8.85 24.86
N GLU A 165 14.68 8.94 26.18
CA GLU A 165 14.30 7.82 27.06
C GLU A 165 12.97 7.16 26.65
N SER A 166 12.06 7.88 25.98
CA SER A 166 10.80 7.32 25.46
C SER A 166 11.01 6.19 24.44
N LEU A 167 12.15 6.16 23.75
CA LEU A 167 12.55 5.13 22.79
C LEU A 167 13.43 4.03 23.39
N HIS A 168 13.94 4.22 24.61
CA HIS A 168 14.88 3.32 25.26
C HIS A 168 14.28 2.64 26.50
N GLY A 169 14.64 1.37 26.70
CA GLY A 169 14.11 0.54 27.78
C GLY A 169 14.25 -0.92 27.41
N TRP A 170 14.48 -1.79 28.38
CA TRP A 170 14.56 -3.24 28.15
C TRP A 170 13.20 -3.83 27.74
N ASP A 171 12.13 -3.11 28.07
CA ASP A 171 10.72 -3.38 27.85
C ASP A 171 10.13 -2.62 26.65
N ARG A 172 10.86 -1.67 26.04
CA ARG A 172 10.34 -0.83 24.95
C ARG A 172 10.62 -1.44 23.59
N TYR A 173 9.74 -2.35 23.17
CA TYR A 173 9.77 -2.92 21.83
C TYR A 173 9.24 -1.94 20.80
N TRP A 174 9.63 -2.13 19.53
CA TRP A 174 9.13 -1.29 18.44
C TRP A 174 7.62 -1.35 18.29
N THR A 175 6.99 -2.47 18.66
CA THR A 175 5.53 -2.63 18.73
C THR A 175 4.89 -1.64 19.70
N ASP A 176 5.48 -1.45 20.88
CA ASP A 176 4.98 -0.52 21.89
C ASP A 176 5.20 0.93 21.47
N ILE A 177 6.37 1.20 20.86
CA ILE A 177 6.70 2.52 20.30
C ILE A 177 5.69 2.88 19.20
N ASN A 178 5.40 1.97 18.26
CA ASN A 178 4.41 2.20 17.21
C ASN A 178 3.00 2.37 17.79
N HIS A 179 2.65 1.63 18.84
CA HIS A 179 1.38 1.83 19.54
C HIS A 179 1.28 3.24 20.13
N SER A 180 2.34 3.73 20.81
CA SER A 180 2.39 5.10 21.30
C SER A 180 2.27 6.12 20.19
N ILE A 181 3.00 5.98 19.07
CA ILE A 181 2.87 6.86 17.90
C ILE A 181 1.41 6.94 17.41
N ASN A 182 0.74 5.79 17.29
CA ASN A 182 -0.65 5.76 16.83
C ASN A 182 -1.63 6.46 17.80
N ILE A 183 -1.40 6.34 19.11
CA ILE A 183 -2.18 7.08 20.12
C ILE A 183 -1.90 8.59 20.01
N GLU A 184 -0.62 8.96 19.87
CA GLU A 184 -0.16 10.34 19.80
C GLU A 184 -0.55 11.04 18.49
N GLN A 185 -0.86 10.31 17.41
CA GLN A 185 -1.08 10.83 16.05
C GLN A 185 -2.08 12.00 15.97
N THR A 186 -3.18 11.92 16.73
CA THR A 186 -4.20 12.99 16.75
C THR A 186 -3.65 14.25 17.40
N ASN A 187 -2.95 14.11 18.52
CA ASN A 187 -2.32 15.21 19.24
C ASN A 187 -1.13 15.78 18.45
N TRP A 188 -0.36 14.93 17.76
CA TRP A 188 0.70 15.35 16.86
C TRP A 188 0.16 16.25 15.74
N THR A 189 -0.94 15.85 15.10
CA THR A 189 -1.60 16.66 14.06
C THR A 189 -2.02 18.02 14.64
N ARG A 190 -2.69 18.05 15.79
CA ARG A 190 -3.10 19.30 16.47
C ARG A 190 -1.90 20.18 16.83
N ARG A 191 -0.80 19.59 17.30
CA ARG A 191 0.44 20.30 17.61
C ARG A 191 1.07 20.92 16.36
N THR A 192 1.09 20.22 15.23
CA THR A 192 1.59 20.79 13.95
C THR A 192 0.76 21.99 13.49
N LEU A 193 -0.53 22.03 13.86
CA LEU A 193 -1.43 23.17 13.67
C LEU A 193 -1.29 24.25 14.76
N ARG A 194 -0.28 24.15 15.63
CA ARG A 194 0.04 25.07 16.73
C ARG A 194 -1.07 25.22 17.78
N ASP A 195 -1.82 24.15 18.04
CA ASP A 195 -2.79 24.10 19.12
C ASP A 195 -2.08 24.21 20.49
N PRO A 196 -2.34 25.27 21.29
CA PRO A 196 -1.64 25.50 22.56
C PRO A 196 -2.06 24.53 23.68
N THR A 197 -3.13 23.73 23.48
CA THR A 197 -3.60 22.77 24.47
C THR A 197 -2.84 21.44 24.47
N VAL A 198 -2.05 21.19 23.44
CA VAL A 198 -1.25 19.96 23.31
C VAL A 198 0.12 20.19 23.94
N THR A 199 0.43 19.42 24.97
CA THR A 199 1.72 19.47 25.65
C THR A 199 2.71 18.50 25.02
N ASP A 200 3.99 18.62 25.37
CA ASP A 200 5.04 17.76 24.85
C ASP A 200 4.93 16.31 25.37
N ASP A 201 4.37 16.11 26.56
CA ASP A 201 4.13 14.77 27.11
C ASP A 201 3.05 14.01 26.31
N ASP A 202 2.09 14.73 25.71
CA ASP A 202 1.02 14.17 24.86
C ASP A 202 1.53 13.59 23.53
N VAL A 203 2.77 13.91 23.14
CA VAL A 203 3.38 13.52 21.86
C VAL A 203 4.85 13.12 21.99
N LYS A 204 5.29 12.76 23.20
CA LYS A 204 6.73 12.61 23.50
C LYS A 204 7.44 11.59 22.61
N THR A 205 6.79 10.48 22.28
CA THR A 205 7.41 9.42 21.48
C THR A 205 7.60 9.90 20.05
N THR A 206 6.57 10.51 19.49
CA THR A 206 6.52 11.08 18.15
C THR A 206 7.52 12.24 18.00
N LEU A 207 7.59 13.12 19.01
CA LEU A 207 8.54 14.23 19.08
C LEU A 207 9.99 13.74 19.18
N THR A 208 10.25 12.70 19.96
CA THR A 208 11.59 12.08 20.05
C THR A 208 12.04 11.56 18.68
N ILE A 209 11.14 10.89 17.96
CA ILE A 209 11.42 10.37 16.62
C ILE A 209 11.67 11.52 15.65
N TYR A 210 10.83 12.56 15.70
CA TYR A 210 11.00 13.75 14.86
C TYR A 210 12.39 14.37 15.06
N ASN A 211 12.78 14.62 16.30
CA ASN A 211 14.10 15.17 16.62
C ASN A 211 15.25 14.25 16.18
N ALA A 212 15.10 12.93 16.34
CA ALA A 212 16.10 11.99 15.85
C ALA A 212 16.19 11.95 14.31
N CYS A 213 15.06 12.15 13.60
CA CYS A 213 15.02 12.24 12.14
C CYS A 213 15.75 13.48 11.62
N GLU A 214 15.57 14.63 12.28
CA GLU A 214 16.29 15.87 11.97
C GLU A 214 17.80 15.67 12.04
N HIS A 215 18.30 14.97 13.07
CA HIS A 215 19.73 14.62 13.18
C HIS A 215 20.22 13.60 12.15
N MET A 216 19.33 12.73 11.65
CA MET A 216 19.67 11.75 10.61
C MET A 216 19.55 12.33 9.20
N ALA A 217 18.98 13.52 9.04
CA ALA A 217 18.58 14.09 7.76
C ALA A 217 17.68 13.13 6.94
N ILE A 218 16.76 12.43 7.61
CA ILE A 218 15.78 11.55 6.98
C ILE A 218 14.38 12.14 7.18
N ASP A 219 13.56 12.00 6.14
CA ASP A 219 12.16 12.38 6.17
C ASP A 219 11.39 11.64 7.28
N PHE A 220 10.73 12.42 8.14
CA PHE A 220 10.02 11.93 9.31
C PHE A 220 8.86 10.99 8.95
N ASP A 221 8.05 11.35 7.94
CA ASP A 221 6.90 10.55 7.52
C ASP A 221 7.33 9.18 6.99
N LYS A 222 8.44 9.13 6.26
CA LYS A 222 9.04 7.86 5.82
C LYS A 222 9.52 7.02 7.01
N ILE A 223 10.10 7.63 8.04
CA ILE A 223 10.52 6.89 9.24
C ILE A 223 9.31 6.32 10.00
N LEU A 224 8.22 7.08 10.14
CA LEU A 224 6.99 6.55 10.74
C LEU A 224 6.46 5.34 9.97
N GLN A 225 6.48 5.38 8.63
CA GLN A 225 6.12 4.24 7.80
C GLN A 225 7.06 3.04 8.01
N VAL A 226 8.38 3.28 8.09
CA VAL A 226 9.36 2.22 8.36
C VAL A 226 9.12 1.57 9.73
N ILE A 227 8.84 2.36 10.77
CA ILE A 227 8.51 1.86 12.10
C ILE A 227 7.25 0.98 12.03
N ALA A 228 6.17 1.48 11.41
CA ALA A 228 4.93 0.72 11.24
C ALA A 228 5.18 -0.61 10.50
N MET A 229 5.87 -0.58 9.36
CA MET A 229 6.21 -1.79 8.59
C MET A 229 7.07 -2.77 9.38
N TYR A 230 8.04 -2.28 10.17
CA TYR A 230 8.89 -3.13 11.00
C TYR A 230 8.09 -3.81 12.12
N THR A 231 7.13 -3.10 12.73
CA THR A 231 6.24 -3.69 13.73
C THR A 231 5.29 -4.72 13.16
N ASP A 232 4.76 -4.48 11.95
CA ASP A 232 3.97 -5.46 11.21
C ASP A 232 4.78 -6.72 10.96
N ARG A 233 6.03 -6.59 10.49
CA ARG A 233 6.95 -7.72 10.29
C ARG A 233 7.17 -8.50 11.57
N ASN A 234 7.44 -7.82 12.69
CA ASN A 234 7.64 -8.51 13.96
C ASN A 234 6.36 -9.23 14.40
N SER A 235 5.19 -8.63 14.21
CA SER A 235 3.91 -9.27 14.51
C SER A 235 3.68 -10.52 13.65
N LEU A 236 3.98 -10.45 12.35
CA LEU A 236 3.87 -11.59 11.42
C LEU A 236 4.81 -12.74 11.80
N VAL A 237 6.08 -12.44 12.07
CA VAL A 237 7.09 -13.44 12.45
C VAL A 237 6.74 -14.05 13.81
N HIS A 238 6.34 -13.24 14.80
CA HIS A 238 6.00 -13.75 16.13
C HIS A 238 4.66 -14.50 16.15
N ALA A 239 3.64 -14.09 15.40
CA ALA A 239 2.37 -14.82 15.30
C ALA A 239 2.56 -16.21 14.67
N SER A 240 3.37 -16.31 13.59
CA SER A 240 3.71 -17.60 12.97
C SER A 240 4.53 -18.48 13.91
N ILE A 241 5.53 -17.92 14.61
CA ILE A 241 6.30 -18.69 15.60
C ILE A 241 5.41 -19.16 16.74
N LEU A 242 4.53 -18.31 17.28
CA LEU A 242 3.62 -18.69 18.36
C LEU A 242 2.61 -19.75 17.93
N SER A 243 2.10 -19.72 16.69
CA SER A 243 1.21 -20.78 16.19
C SER A 243 1.95 -22.12 16.03
N HIS A 244 3.20 -22.11 15.55
CA HIS A 244 4.03 -23.31 15.44
C HIS A 244 4.57 -23.82 16.78
N VAL A 245 4.81 -22.91 17.73
CA VAL A 245 5.25 -23.22 19.08
C VAL A 245 4.08 -23.74 19.91
N SER A 246 2.87 -23.16 19.80
CA SER A 246 1.67 -23.64 20.50
C SER A 246 1.20 -25.01 19.99
N THR A 247 1.23 -25.26 18.68
CA THR A 247 0.96 -26.60 18.12
C THR A 247 1.99 -27.65 18.53
N ARG A 248 3.25 -27.28 18.82
CA ARG A 248 4.27 -28.20 19.35
C ARG A 248 4.32 -28.29 20.88
N LEU A 249 3.83 -27.28 21.62
CA LEU A 249 3.92 -27.21 23.07
C LEU A 249 2.66 -27.66 23.82
N LEU A 250 1.53 -27.88 23.13
CA LEU A 250 0.31 -28.41 23.74
C LEU A 250 0.34 -29.94 24.00
N LYS A 251 1.49 -30.52 24.38
CA LYS A 251 1.53 -31.93 24.83
C LYS A 251 2.17 -32.22 26.18
N ARG A 252 2.90 -31.28 26.81
CA ARG A 252 3.29 -31.37 28.23
C ARG A 252 4.11 -30.14 28.64
N PRO A 253 3.95 -29.62 29.87
CA PRO A 253 4.86 -28.62 30.41
C PRO A 253 6.28 -29.18 30.48
N LEU A 254 7.23 -28.44 29.87
CA LEU A 254 8.66 -28.77 29.89
C LEU A 254 9.22 -28.66 31.31
N SER A 255 10.04 -29.63 31.71
CA SER A 255 10.74 -29.60 32.99
C SER A 255 11.73 -28.42 33.04
N PRO A 256 12.15 -27.98 34.25
CA PRO A 256 13.17 -26.93 34.40
C PRO A 256 14.46 -27.22 33.62
N THR A 257 14.91 -28.47 33.64
CA THR A 257 16.10 -28.95 32.89
C THR A 257 15.90 -28.90 31.37
N GLU A 258 14.70 -29.22 30.86
CA GLU A 258 14.39 -29.11 29.44
C GLU A 258 14.31 -27.65 28.97
N LYS A 259 13.84 -26.74 29.85
CA LYS A 259 13.84 -25.29 29.59
C LYS A 259 15.27 -24.74 29.49
N GLU A 260 16.15 -25.10 30.44
CA GLU A 260 17.56 -24.69 30.40
C GLU A 260 18.30 -25.24 29.19
N ALA A 261 18.09 -26.51 28.84
CA ALA A 261 18.66 -27.11 27.64
C ALA A 261 18.20 -26.37 26.37
N ARG A 262 16.92 -26.01 26.27
CA ARG A 262 16.37 -25.22 25.15
C ARG A 262 16.94 -23.81 25.07
N VAL A 263 17.08 -23.12 26.20
CA VAL A 263 17.74 -21.80 26.25
C VAL A 263 19.19 -21.92 25.78
N GLY A 264 19.90 -22.98 26.19
CA GLY A 264 21.25 -23.27 25.71
C GLY A 264 21.32 -23.54 24.21
N THR A 265 20.35 -24.26 23.64
CA THR A 265 20.25 -24.50 22.19
C THR A 265 19.93 -23.21 21.43
N TYR A 266 19.00 -22.40 21.93
CA TYR A 266 18.65 -21.11 21.33
C TYR A 266 19.83 -20.13 21.36
N LYS A 267 20.58 -20.06 22.46
CA LYS A 267 21.82 -19.26 22.56
C LYS A 267 22.86 -19.72 21.52
N ARG A 268 23.01 -21.03 21.31
CA ARG A 268 23.92 -21.58 20.30
C ARG A 268 23.46 -21.28 18.87
N GLN A 269 22.16 -21.41 18.59
CA GLN A 269 21.58 -21.07 17.30
C GLN A 269 21.69 -19.57 17.01
N LYS A 270 21.41 -18.70 17.98
CA LYS A 270 21.59 -17.25 17.88
C LYS A 270 23.06 -16.90 17.65
N LYS A 271 24.00 -17.56 18.34
CA LYS A 271 25.45 -17.36 18.12
C LYS A 271 25.87 -17.81 16.71
N ALA A 272 25.36 -18.93 16.22
CA ALA A 272 25.62 -19.41 14.86
C ALA A 272 24.99 -18.50 13.80
N TRP A 273 23.77 -18.01 14.04
CA TRP A 273 23.08 -17.05 13.19
C TRP A 273 23.86 -15.74 13.09
N ASN A 274 24.27 -15.16 14.22
CA ASN A 274 25.12 -13.96 14.26
C ASN A 274 26.51 -14.19 13.62
N ALA A 275 26.98 -15.44 13.49
CA ALA A 275 28.23 -15.77 12.80
C ALA A 275 28.04 -15.98 11.29
N LEU A 276 26.81 -16.28 10.85
CA LEU A 276 26.41 -16.38 9.44
C LEU A 276 25.88 -15.05 8.87
N GLU A 277 25.49 -14.13 9.75
CA GLU A 277 25.24 -12.74 9.42
C GLU A 277 26.55 -12.18 8.85
N ILE A 278 26.65 -12.18 7.51
CA ILE A 278 27.69 -11.45 6.79
C ILE A 278 27.72 -10.08 7.45
N PRO A 279 28.86 -9.55 7.90
CA PRO A 279 28.88 -8.23 8.49
C PRO A 279 28.32 -7.28 7.44
N ILE A 280 27.09 -6.85 7.68
CA ILE A 280 26.33 -5.98 6.80
C ILE A 280 26.99 -4.58 6.78
N ASP A 281 27.77 -4.27 7.83
CA ASP A 281 28.56 -3.06 7.97
C ASP A 281 29.52 -2.79 6.80
N PRO A 282 30.34 -3.73 6.30
CA PRO A 282 31.12 -3.55 5.07
C PRO A 282 30.28 -3.27 3.81
N ILE A 283 29.10 -3.86 3.68
CA ILE A 283 28.20 -3.64 2.54
C ILE A 283 27.59 -2.24 2.61
N PHE A 284 27.14 -1.81 3.80
CA PHE A 284 26.65 -0.45 3.99
C PHE A 284 27.75 0.60 3.95
N LYS A 285 28.96 0.29 4.42
CA LYS A 285 30.11 1.17 4.29
C LYS A 285 30.49 1.36 2.82
N ALA A 286 30.49 0.28 2.03
CA ALA A 286 30.68 0.36 0.59
C ALA A 286 29.55 1.14 -0.11
N HIS A 287 28.30 0.96 0.33
CA HIS A 287 27.16 1.73 -0.18
C HIS A 287 27.26 3.23 0.18
N ASP A 288 27.57 3.57 1.43
CA ASP A 288 27.74 4.95 1.88
C ASP A 288 28.96 5.62 1.23
N GLU A 289 30.05 4.88 0.95
CA GLU A 289 31.19 5.34 0.16
C GLU A 289 30.80 5.60 -1.31
N LEU A 290 30.04 4.69 -1.93
CA LEU A 290 29.49 4.88 -3.29
C LEU A 290 28.56 6.10 -3.40
N TRP A 291 27.75 6.37 -2.37
CA TRP A 291 26.84 7.52 -2.35
C TRP A 291 27.53 8.84 -2.02
N LYS A 292 28.65 8.81 -1.29
CA LYS A 292 29.51 9.99 -1.10
C LYS A 292 30.22 10.40 -2.39
N ASP A 293 30.69 9.42 -3.17
CA ASP A 293 31.33 9.68 -4.48
C ASP A 293 30.31 10.15 -5.54
N ALA A 294 29.07 9.63 -5.51
CA ALA A 294 27.99 10.07 -6.40
C ALA A 294 27.57 11.54 -6.20
N GLY A 295 27.93 12.16 -5.06
CA GLY A 295 27.71 13.58 -4.81
C GLY A 295 28.70 14.52 -5.52
N THR A 296 29.76 14.01 -6.15
CA THR A 296 30.82 14.85 -6.75
C THR A 296 31.15 14.53 -8.22
N GLN A 297 30.55 13.50 -8.84
CA GLN A 297 30.77 13.23 -10.26
C GLN A 297 29.47 12.92 -11.01
N THR A 298 29.32 13.55 -12.18
CA THR A 298 28.33 13.23 -13.20
C THR A 298 28.23 11.71 -13.40
N ARG A 299 26.99 11.19 -13.34
CA ARG A 299 26.63 9.77 -13.45
C ARG A 299 27.51 9.00 -14.47
N PRO A 300 28.24 7.96 -14.04
CA PRO A 300 28.71 6.95 -14.97
C PRO A 300 27.52 6.06 -15.36
N LEU A 301 27.30 5.92 -16.67
CA LEU A 301 26.47 4.86 -17.23
C LEU A 301 27.19 3.52 -17.00
N GLY A 302 26.77 2.80 -15.96
CA GLY A 302 27.20 1.44 -15.62
C GLY A 302 26.03 0.45 -15.59
N PRO A 303 26.29 -0.87 -15.69
CA PRO A 303 25.63 -1.74 -16.65
C PRO A 303 24.25 -2.26 -16.21
N SER A 304 23.38 -2.38 -17.21
CA SER A 304 22.12 -3.12 -17.20
C SER A 304 22.29 -4.53 -16.61
N ILE A 305 21.81 -4.73 -15.38
CA ILE A 305 21.43 -6.03 -14.86
C ILE A 305 19.93 -5.97 -14.53
N LEU A 306 19.13 -6.03 -15.58
CA LEU A 306 17.74 -6.47 -15.52
C LEU A 306 17.69 -7.87 -16.11
N PRO A 307 17.26 -8.90 -15.36
CA PRO A 307 16.66 -10.07 -15.96
C PRO A 307 15.13 -9.91 -15.92
N ALA A 308 14.58 -9.66 -17.12
CA ALA A 308 13.34 -10.25 -17.62
C ALA A 308 12.11 -10.26 -16.69
N TYR A 309 11.32 -9.17 -16.71
CA TYR A 309 9.86 -9.23 -16.60
C TYR A 309 9.25 -7.91 -17.11
N CYS A 310 9.45 -7.60 -18.39
CA CYS A 310 8.69 -6.58 -19.13
C CYS A 310 8.97 -6.76 -20.63
N ALA A 311 8.37 -7.79 -21.21
CA ALA A 311 8.08 -7.82 -22.63
C ALA A 311 6.59 -8.15 -22.74
N ILE A 312 5.88 -7.48 -23.67
CA ILE A 312 4.42 -7.32 -23.80
C ILE A 312 3.93 -6.13 -22.93
N ASP A 313 3.67 -4.91 -23.40
CA ASP A 313 3.47 -4.40 -24.76
C ASP A 313 4.01 -2.95 -24.87
N SER A 314 4.80 -2.76 -25.92
CA SER A 314 5.14 -1.48 -26.52
C SER A 314 3.96 -0.98 -27.36
N GLU A 315 3.41 0.19 -27.04
CA GLU A 315 3.02 1.24 -28.00
C GLU A 315 2.31 2.40 -27.29
N ILE A 316 3.08 3.32 -26.71
CA ILE A 316 2.65 4.70 -26.55
C ILE A 316 3.78 5.58 -27.08
N PRO A 317 3.60 6.29 -28.20
CA PRO A 317 4.65 7.13 -28.78
C PRO A 317 5.14 8.19 -27.78
N TYR A 318 6.46 8.34 -27.71
CA TYR A 318 7.21 9.25 -26.85
C TYR A 318 6.63 10.68 -26.76
N ARG A 319 6.01 11.18 -27.84
CA ARG A 319 5.35 12.50 -27.88
C ARG A 319 4.14 12.65 -26.94
N MET A 320 3.51 11.55 -26.54
CA MET A 320 2.37 11.58 -25.60
C MET A 320 2.82 11.71 -24.14
N ARG A 321 4.05 11.27 -23.80
CA ARG A 321 4.62 11.45 -22.45
C ARG A 321 5.06 12.89 -22.20
N GLN A 322 5.57 13.60 -23.20
CA GLN A 322 5.95 15.01 -23.05
C GLN A 322 4.73 15.94 -22.84
N ARG A 323 3.61 15.71 -23.54
CA ARG A 323 2.39 16.52 -23.33
C ARG A 323 1.79 16.40 -21.94
N ILE A 324 1.91 15.23 -21.29
CA ILE A 324 1.40 15.03 -19.92
C ILE A 324 2.25 15.80 -18.91
N LEU A 325 3.57 15.91 -19.12
CA LEU A 325 4.46 16.66 -18.23
C LEU A 325 4.33 18.17 -18.41
N GLU A 326 4.02 18.65 -19.62
CA GLU A 326 3.80 20.08 -19.91
C GLU A 326 2.42 20.60 -19.46
N THR A 327 1.46 19.72 -19.14
CA THR A 327 0.12 20.15 -18.67
C THR A 327 0.06 20.34 -17.15
N TYR A 328 1.12 19.98 -16.42
CA TYR A 328 1.19 20.02 -14.94
C TYR A 328 2.34 20.87 -14.40
N GLN A 329 2.90 21.76 -15.23
CA GLN A 329 3.59 22.99 -14.81
C GLN A 329 2.71 24.18 -15.20
#